data_AF-A0A1M6CW70-F1
#
_entry.id   AF-A0A1M6CW70-F1
#
_cell.length_a   1.000
_cell.length_b   1.000
_cell.length_c   1.000
_cell.angle_alpha   90.00
_cell.angle_beta   90.00
_cell.angle_gamma   90.00
#
_symmetry.space_group_name_H-M   'P 1'
#
loop_
_entity.id
_entity.type
_entity.pdbx_description
1 polymer ?
#
loop_
_entity_poly.entity_id
_entity_poly.type
_entity_poly.pdbx_seq_one_letter_code
_entity_poly.pdbx_strand_id
1 'polypeptide(L)'
;MMDISEIDVAAFEENYRSSRMYHFRARQFLEEGQQASVVFNVASVALENYLIALCLLYGIEPENHNYICLMEAVEAIDCLVVSPELNQSIRSLDQIFGICSLENYFHGAPEVTDMVKVLELCEAVAELFDPIRIGDVRRFAQQQKESCPT
;
A
#
# COMPACT_ATOMS: atom_id res chain seq x y z
N MET A 1 -4.67 -19.41 9.32
CA MET A 1 -5.62 -18.88 8.32
C MET A 1 -6.51 -17.90 9.06
N MET A 2 -6.36 -16.59 8.81
CA MET A 2 -7.19 -15.55 9.45
C MET A 2 -8.65 -15.77 9.10
N ASP A 3 -9.54 -15.62 10.08
CA ASP A 3 -10.99 -15.66 9.86
C ASP A 3 -11.41 -14.45 9.02
N ILE A 4 -12.14 -14.70 7.93
CA ILE A 4 -12.66 -13.64 7.06
C ILE A 4 -13.68 -12.76 7.81
N SER A 5 -14.29 -13.30 8.88
CA SER A 5 -15.27 -12.57 9.69
C SER A 5 -14.70 -11.35 10.43
N GLU A 6 -13.38 -11.30 10.64
CA GLU A 6 -12.69 -10.22 11.34
C GLU A 6 -12.17 -9.13 10.40
N ILE A 7 -12.33 -9.29 9.08
CA ILE A 7 -11.86 -8.32 8.09
C ILE A 7 -12.84 -7.16 7.97
N ASP A 8 -12.34 -5.93 8.18
CA ASP A 8 -13.04 -4.73 7.74
C ASP A 8 -13.00 -4.62 6.20
N VAL A 9 -13.99 -5.22 5.56
CA VAL A 9 -14.11 -5.25 4.09
C VAL A 9 -14.28 -3.84 3.53
N ALA A 10 -14.93 -2.92 4.26
CA ALA A 10 -15.14 -1.56 3.77
C ALA A 10 -13.81 -0.79 3.72
N ALA A 11 -13.03 -0.87 4.80
CA ALA A 11 -11.70 -0.27 4.85
C ALA A 11 -10.76 -0.90 3.80
N PHE A 12 -10.80 -2.23 3.62
CA PHE A 12 -10.05 -2.90 2.57
C PHE A 12 -10.39 -2.35 1.17
N GLU A 13 -11.67 -2.30 0.80
CA GLU A 13 -12.10 -1.83 -0.52
C GLU A 13 -11.77 -0.36 -0.75
N GLU A 14 -11.90 0.47 0.28
CA GLU A 14 -11.54 1.88 0.20
C GLU A 14 -10.06 2.05 -0.12
N ASN A 15 -9.17 1.43 0.66
CA ASN A 15 -7.72 1.54 0.47
C ASN A 15 -7.28 0.88 -0.84
N TYR A 16 -7.83 -0.29 -1.18
CA TYR A 16 -7.48 -1.00 -2.42
C TYR A 16 -7.91 -0.24 -3.67
N ARG A 17 -9.06 0.44 -3.63
CA ARG A 17 -9.51 1.31 -4.73
C ARG A 17 -8.66 2.57 -4.81
N SER A 18 -8.37 3.20 -3.67
CA SER A 18 -7.55 4.41 -3.59
C SER A 18 -6.13 4.16 -4.08
N SER A 19 -5.49 3.06 -3.70
CA SER A 19 -4.15 2.69 -4.16
C SER A 19 -4.08 2.59 -5.68
N ARG A 20 -5.04 1.88 -6.29
CA ARG A 20 -5.12 1.75 -7.76
C ARG A 20 -5.37 3.08 -8.46
N MET A 21 -6.23 3.93 -7.89
CA MET A 21 -6.53 5.25 -8.44
C MET A 21 -5.31 6.17 -8.41
N TYR A 22 -4.62 6.26 -7.26
CA TYR A 22 -3.42 7.07 -7.13
C TYR A 22 -2.28 6.52 -7.98
N HIS A 23 -2.11 5.19 -8.07
CA HIS A 23 -1.10 4.59 -8.93
C HIS A 23 -1.35 4.92 -10.41
N PHE A 24 -2.61 4.82 -10.87
CA PHE A 24 -2.98 5.26 -12.20
C PHE A 24 -2.68 6.76 -12.42
N ARG A 25 -3.01 7.60 -11.44
CA ARG A 25 -2.79 9.05 -11.53
C ARG A 25 -1.31 9.42 -11.57
N ALA A 26 -0.46 8.72 -10.81
CA ALA A 26 0.98 8.91 -10.83
C ALA A 26 1.56 8.59 -12.22
N ARG A 27 1.14 7.49 -12.84
CA ARG A 27 1.55 7.14 -14.21
C ARG A 27 1.08 8.18 -15.23
N GLN A 28 -0.16 8.65 -15.11
CA GLN A 28 -0.66 9.73 -15.96
C GLN A 28 0.19 11.01 -15.81
N PHE A 29 0.57 11.38 -14.58
CA PHE A 29 1.42 12.55 -14.35
C PHE A 29 2.82 12.40 -14.92
N LEU A 30 3.37 11.18 -14.91
CA LEU A 30 4.62 10.89 -15.60
C LEU A 30 4.48 11.12 -17.11
N GLU A 31 3.42 10.61 -17.73
CA GLU A 31 3.14 10.76 -19.16
C GLU A 31 2.90 12.23 -19.57
N GLU A 32 2.27 13.02 -18.69
CA GLU A 32 2.03 14.46 -18.87
C GLU A 32 3.30 15.32 -18.67
N GLY A 33 4.43 14.73 -18.24
CA GLY A 33 5.68 15.46 -18.01
C GLY A 33 5.66 16.33 -16.76
N GLN A 34 4.89 15.96 -15.73
CA GLN A 34 4.89 16.65 -14.44
C GLN A 34 6.26 16.54 -13.74
N GLN A 35 6.49 17.41 -12.75
CA GLN A 35 7.73 17.36 -11.96
C GLN A 35 7.86 16.01 -11.23
N ALA A 36 9.09 15.51 -11.12
CA ALA A 36 9.38 14.22 -10.46
C ALA A 36 8.84 14.16 -9.02
N SER A 37 8.92 15.26 -8.28
CA SER A 37 8.36 15.39 -6.93
C SER A 37 6.84 15.19 -6.87
N VAL A 38 6.10 15.65 -7.89
CA VAL A 38 4.64 15.48 -7.97
C VAL A 38 4.29 14.02 -8.22
N VAL A 39 4.96 13.40 -9.19
CA VAL A 39 4.76 11.98 -9.50
C VAL A 39 5.14 11.11 -8.31
N PHE A 40 6.29 11.38 -7.68
CA PHE A 40 6.76 10.69 -6.48
C PHE A 40 5.73 10.75 -5.36
N ASN A 41 5.26 11.94 -4.99
CA ASN A 41 4.30 12.10 -3.89
C ASN A 41 3.00 11.33 -4.14
N VAL A 42 2.47 11.37 -5.36
CA VAL A 42 1.22 10.66 -5.69
C VAL A 42 1.43 9.13 -5.70
N ALA A 43 2.57 8.66 -6.22
CA ALA A 43 2.93 7.25 -6.16
C ALA A 43 3.16 6.77 -4.72
N SER A 44 3.75 7.58 -3.85
CA SER A 44 3.91 7.26 -2.44
C SER A 44 2.58 7.10 -1.71
N VAL A 45 1.60 7.97 -1.96
CA VAL A 45 0.23 7.79 -1.43
C VAL A 45 -0.38 6.49 -1.95
N ALA A 46 -0.15 6.15 -3.23
CA ALA A 46 -0.61 4.88 -3.79
C ALA A 46 0.01 3.67 -3.06
N LEU A 47 1.32 3.71 -2.83
CA LEU A 47 2.07 2.66 -2.14
C LEU A 47 1.60 2.48 -0.70
N GLU A 48 1.41 3.57 0.05
CA GLU A 48 0.85 3.54 1.41
C GLU A 48 -0.52 2.83 1.41
N ASN A 49 -1.43 3.25 0.52
CA ASN A 49 -2.76 2.64 0.41
C ASN A 49 -2.69 1.16 0.00
N TYR A 50 -1.73 0.77 -0.83
CA TYR A 50 -1.53 -0.64 -1.16
C TYR A 50 -1.11 -1.44 0.08
N LEU A 51 -0.16 -0.95 0.87
CA LEU A 51 0.31 -1.66 2.06
C LEU A 51 -0.80 -1.78 3.12
N ILE A 52 -1.56 -0.71 3.35
CA ILE A 52 -2.74 -0.73 4.24
C ILE A 52 -3.78 -1.75 3.71
N ALA A 53 -4.13 -1.68 2.43
CA ALA A 53 -5.09 -2.62 1.85
C ALA A 53 -4.61 -4.07 1.93
N LEU A 54 -3.30 -4.32 1.79
CA LEU A 54 -2.72 -5.63 1.91
C LEU A 54 -2.86 -6.15 3.35
N CYS A 55 -2.52 -5.35 4.35
CA CYS A 55 -2.74 -5.71 5.76
C CYS A 55 -4.22 -6.02 6.05
N LEU A 56 -5.13 -5.14 5.61
CA LEU A 56 -6.57 -5.30 5.83
C LEU A 56 -7.14 -6.55 5.13
N LEU A 57 -6.64 -6.92 3.95
CA LEU A 57 -7.04 -8.16 3.24
C LEU A 57 -6.78 -9.43 4.07
N TYR A 58 -5.82 -9.35 4.99
CA TYR A 58 -5.45 -10.41 5.92
C TYR A 58 -5.89 -10.12 7.35
N GLY A 59 -6.73 -9.11 7.60
CA GLY A 59 -7.27 -8.81 8.93
C GLY A 59 -6.25 -8.19 9.90
N ILE A 60 -5.17 -7.60 9.37
CA ILE A 60 -4.18 -6.87 10.16
C ILE A 60 -4.47 -5.37 10.02
N GLU A 61 -4.64 -4.68 11.14
CA GLU A 61 -4.77 -3.23 11.17
C GLU A 61 -3.42 -2.59 11.51
N PRO A 62 -2.78 -1.86 10.58
CA PRO A 62 -1.51 -1.18 10.87
C PRO A 62 -1.75 0.05 11.76
N GLU A 63 -1.05 0.15 12.89
CA GLU A 63 -1.19 1.28 13.83
C GLU A 63 -0.53 2.58 13.36
N ASN A 64 0.46 2.48 12.46
CA ASN A 64 1.25 3.61 11.96
C ASN A 64 1.56 3.43 10.47
N HIS A 65 1.49 4.50 9.70
CA HIS A 65 1.57 4.48 8.24
C HIS A 65 2.92 4.95 7.68
N ASN A 66 3.97 5.02 8.49
CA ASN A 66 5.33 5.05 7.94
C ASN A 66 5.68 3.68 7.32
N TYR A 67 6.59 3.66 6.36
CA TYR A 67 6.88 2.46 5.57
C TYR A 67 7.52 1.34 6.39
N ILE A 68 8.29 1.67 7.42
CA ILE A 68 8.86 0.68 8.35
C ILE A 68 7.73 -0.05 9.09
N CYS A 69 6.80 0.66 9.71
CA CYS A 69 5.68 0.06 10.43
C CYS A 69 4.74 -0.71 9.51
N LEU A 70 4.46 -0.18 8.31
CA LEU A 70 3.63 -0.89 7.32
C LEU A 70 4.28 -2.21 6.89
N MET A 71 5.59 -2.22 6.65
CA MET A 71 6.28 -3.46 6.29
C MET A 71 6.39 -4.45 7.45
N GLU A 72 6.48 -4.00 8.70
CA GLU A 72 6.38 -4.89 9.88
C GLU A 72 5.01 -5.59 9.93
N ALA A 73 3.93 -4.85 9.66
CA ALA A 73 2.59 -5.41 9.60
C ALA A 73 2.43 -6.40 8.43
N VAL A 74 3.00 -6.09 7.26
CA VAL A 74 3.00 -6.99 6.09
C VAL A 74 3.79 -8.28 6.37
N GLU A 75 4.93 -8.20 7.06
CA GLU A 75 5.73 -9.37 7.43
C GLU A 75 5.03 -10.30 8.43
N ALA A 76 4.09 -9.79 9.22
CA ALA A 76 3.28 -10.59 10.13
C ALA A 76 2.22 -11.45 9.41
N ILE A 77 2.05 -11.29 8.09
CA ILE A 77 1.14 -12.11 7.28
C ILE A 77 1.83 -13.44 6.92
N ASP A 78 1.60 -14.47 7.73
CA ASP A 78 2.25 -15.81 7.59
C ASP A 78 2.16 -16.44 6.19
N CYS A 79 1.14 -16.11 5.41
CA CYS A 79 0.86 -16.72 4.10
C CYS A 79 1.30 -15.85 2.92
N LEU A 80 1.93 -14.71 3.18
CA LEU A 80 2.44 -13.80 2.18
C LEU A 80 3.97 -13.85 2.15
N VAL A 81 4.54 -14.08 0.97
CA VAL A 81 5.98 -14.06 0.78
C VAL A 81 6.38 -12.76 0.11
N VAL A 82 7.10 -11.92 0.84
CA VAL A 82 7.71 -10.68 0.32
C VAL A 82 9.20 -10.90 0.17
N SER A 83 9.78 -10.51 -0.97
CA SER A 83 11.22 -10.62 -1.16
C SER A 83 11.97 -9.67 -0.22
N PRO A 84 13.14 -10.07 0.32
CA PRO A 84 13.96 -9.19 1.16
C PRO A 84 14.31 -7.87 0.48
N GLU A 85 14.54 -7.90 -0.83
CA GLU A 85 14.87 -6.71 -1.63
C GLU A 85 13.70 -5.73 -1.73
N LEU A 86 12.48 -6.22 -1.94
CA LEU A 86 11.27 -5.38 -1.98
C LEU A 86 11.03 -4.76 -0.61
N ASN A 87 11.12 -5.56 0.45
CA ASN A 87 10.95 -5.12 1.81
C ASN A 87 11.95 -3.99 2.18
N GLN A 88 13.24 -4.23 1.96
CA GLN A 88 14.28 -3.24 2.23
C GLN A 88 14.07 -1.96 1.42
N SER A 89 13.66 -2.09 0.15
CA SER A 89 13.42 -0.95 -0.73
C SER A 89 12.26 -0.08 -0.26
N ILE A 90 11.16 -0.69 0.22
CA ILE A 90 10.01 0.04 0.78
C ILE A 90 10.41 0.74 2.08
N ARG A 91 11.05 0.03 3.01
CA ARG A 91 11.51 0.61 4.29
C ARG A 91 12.47 1.79 4.10
N SER A 92 13.30 1.76 3.05
CA SER A 92 14.22 2.87 2.76
C SER A 92 13.53 4.19 2.40
N LEU A 93 12.23 4.17 2.02
CA LEU A 93 11.50 5.39 1.69
C LEU A 93 11.32 6.33 2.90
N ASP A 94 11.24 5.81 4.13
CA ASP A 94 11.14 6.66 5.34
C ASP A 94 12.35 7.59 5.50
N GLN A 95 13.52 7.18 4.99
CA GLN A 95 14.72 8.01 4.97
C GLN A 95 14.57 9.19 3.99
N ILE A 96 13.91 8.98 2.86
CA ILE A 96 13.63 10.01 1.85
C ILE A 96 12.63 11.04 2.39
N PHE A 97 11.60 10.57 3.11
CA PHE A 97 10.61 11.45 3.72
C PHE A 97 11.10 12.18 4.98
N GLY A 98 12.26 11.80 5.54
CA GLY A 98 12.82 12.44 6.73
C GLY A 98 11.98 12.25 7.99
N ILE A 99 11.10 11.24 8.03
CA ILE A 99 10.12 11.01 9.12
C ILE A 99 10.82 10.55 10.42
N CYS A 100 12.06 10.02 10.32
CA CYS A 100 12.71 9.34 11.45
C CYS A 100 13.65 10.17 12.34
N SER A 101 13.82 11.49 12.15
CA SER A 101 14.57 12.33 13.11
C SER A 101 14.39 13.83 12.87
N LEU A 102 13.89 14.56 13.88
CA LEU A 102 13.87 16.03 13.89
C LEU A 102 15.28 16.65 13.81
N GLU A 103 16.32 15.91 14.19
CA GLU A 103 17.70 16.38 14.23
C GLU A 103 18.41 16.28 12.87
N ASN A 104 17.90 15.44 11.96
CA ASN A 104 18.45 15.21 10.61
C ASN A 104 17.37 15.35 9.53
N TYR A 105 16.46 16.31 9.67
CA TYR A 105 15.46 16.62 8.65
C TYR A 105 16.15 17.17 7.39
N PHE A 106 16.41 16.29 6.43
CA PHE A 106 16.89 16.65 5.10
C PHE A 106 15.77 16.45 4.09
N HIS A 107 15.15 17.55 3.66
CA HIS A 107 14.15 17.54 2.59
C HIS A 107 14.83 17.94 1.28
N GLY A 108 15.56 17.00 0.67
CA GLY A 108 15.85 17.09 -0.75
C GLY A 108 14.55 16.93 -1.55
N ALA A 109 14.38 17.67 -2.64
CA ALA A 109 13.29 17.36 -3.57
C ALA A 109 13.54 15.96 -4.16
N PRO A 110 12.55 15.05 -4.19
CA PRO A 110 12.71 13.72 -4.75
C PRO A 110 13.30 13.80 -6.16
N GLU A 111 14.34 13.00 -6.42
CA GLU A 111 14.98 12.93 -7.73
C GLU A 111 14.17 12.06 -8.69
N VAL A 112 14.53 12.12 -9.97
CA VAL A 112 13.91 11.26 -11.00
C VAL A 112 14.07 9.77 -10.65
N THR A 113 15.20 9.39 -10.06
CA THR A 113 15.48 8.03 -9.56
C THR A 113 14.52 7.62 -8.45
N ASP A 114 14.20 8.52 -7.51
CA ASP A 114 13.24 8.25 -6.44
C ASP A 114 11.82 8.05 -6.99
N MET A 115 11.43 8.89 -7.96
CA MET A 115 10.16 8.79 -8.67
C MET A 115 10.03 7.44 -9.40
N VAL A 116 11.06 7.03 -10.16
CA VAL A 116 11.05 5.75 -10.87
C VAL A 116 10.94 4.60 -9.86
N LYS A 117 11.75 4.65 -8.80
CA LYS A 117 11.75 3.63 -7.75
C LYS A 117 10.37 3.45 -7.12
N VAL A 118 9.68 4.53 -6.71
CA VAL A 118 8.38 4.38 -6.04
C VAL A 118 7.29 3.83 -6.96
N LEU A 119 7.34 4.13 -8.27
CA LEU A 119 6.43 3.54 -9.25
C LEU A 119 6.67 2.03 -9.41
N GLU A 120 7.94 1.61 -9.47
CA GLU A 120 8.30 0.18 -9.51
C GLU A 120 7.83 -0.55 -8.24
N LEU A 121 7.97 0.10 -7.06
CA LEU A 121 7.47 -0.45 -5.81
C LEU A 121 5.94 -0.58 -5.81
N CYS A 122 5.20 0.39 -6.38
CA CYS A 122 3.76 0.29 -6.51
C CYS A 122 3.33 -0.91 -7.37
N GLU A 123 4.03 -1.16 -8.49
CA GLU A 123 3.74 -2.33 -9.33
C GLU A 123 4.08 -3.63 -8.58
N ALA A 124 5.25 -3.71 -7.94
CA ALA A 124 5.66 -4.89 -7.19
C ALA A 124 4.70 -5.24 -6.04
N VAL A 125 4.20 -4.24 -5.30
CA VAL A 125 3.20 -4.48 -4.24
C VAL A 125 1.83 -4.82 -4.82
N ALA A 126 1.44 -4.24 -5.96
CA ALA A 126 0.19 -4.60 -6.63
C ALA A 126 0.14 -6.08 -7.02
N GLU A 127 1.28 -6.67 -7.38
CA GLU A 127 1.43 -8.10 -7.69
C GLU A 127 1.29 -9.03 -6.46
N LEU A 128 1.41 -8.51 -5.24
CA LEU A 128 1.24 -9.29 -4.01
C LEU A 128 -0.24 -9.62 -3.68
N PHE A 129 -1.19 -8.93 -4.32
CA PHE A 129 -2.60 -9.13 -4.06
C PHE A 129 -3.11 -10.42 -4.69
N ASP A 130 -3.54 -11.38 -3.87
CA ASP A 130 -4.17 -12.62 -4.32
C ASP A 130 -5.64 -12.38 -4.76
N PRO A 131 -5.96 -12.54 -6.06
CA PRO A 131 -7.32 -12.36 -6.57
C PRO A 131 -8.32 -13.35 -5.97
N ILE A 132 -7.89 -14.55 -5.58
CA ILE A 132 -8.74 -15.56 -4.96
C ILE A 132 -9.16 -15.07 -3.57
N ARG A 133 -8.19 -14.66 -2.75
CA ARG A 133 -8.45 -14.09 -1.42
C ARG A 133 -9.37 -12.88 -1.47
N ILE A 134 -9.14 -11.94 -2.39
CA ILE A 134 -10.02 -10.78 -2.61
C ILE A 134 -11.45 -11.25 -2.93
N GLY A 135 -11.58 -12.25 -3.82
CA GLY A 135 -12.85 -12.84 -4.18
C GLY A 135 -13.59 -13.44 -2.97
N ASP A 136 -12.88 -14.13 -2.10
CA ASP A 136 -13.46 -14.75 -0.90
C ASP A 136 -13.96 -13.72 0.11
N VAL A 137 -13.16 -12.68 0.38
CA VAL A 137 -13.54 -11.56 1.27
C VAL A 137 -14.79 -10.85 0.73
N ARG A 138 -14.84 -10.56 -0.57
CA ARG A 138 -16.00 -9.92 -1.21
C ARG A 138 -17.26 -10.78 -1.16
N ARG A 139 -17.16 -12.08 -1.41
CA ARG A 139 -18.30 -13.01 -1.36
C ARG A 139 -18.86 -13.10 0.06
N PHE A 140 -18.00 -13.20 1.06
CA PHE A 140 -18.42 -13.24 2.45
C PHE A 140 -19.20 -11.96 2.85
N ALA A 141 -18.69 -10.78 2.47
CA ALA A 141 -19.36 -9.52 2.73
C ALA A 141 -20.73 -9.38 2.04
N GLN A 142 -20.89 -9.96 0.83
CA GLN A 142 -22.19 -10.00 0.13
C GLN A 142 -23.21 -10.86 0.89
N GLN A 143 -22.79 -12.06 1.34
CA GLN A 143 -23.65 -12.97 2.09
C GLN A 143 -24.14 -12.37 3.41
N GLN A 144 -23.29 -11.60 4.11
CA GLN A 144 -23.70 -10.86 5.31
C GLN A 144 -24.76 -9.78 5.03
N LYS A 145 -24.65 -9.06 3.90
CA LYS A 145 -25.63 -8.03 3.52
C LYS A 145 -26.99 -8.64 3.16
N GLU A 146 -27.01 -9.81 2.53
CA GLU A 146 -28.25 -10.52 2.16
C GLU A 146 -28.95 -11.16 3.37
N SER A 147 -28.20 -11.50 4.42
CA SER A 147 -28.73 -12.14 5.64
C SER A 147 -29.22 -11.14 6.70
N CYS A 148 -28.93 -9.84 6.57
CA CYS A 148 -29.45 -8.78 7.43
C CYS A 148 -30.22 -7.75 6.58
N PRO A 149 -31.47 -8.05 6.17
CA PRO A 149 -32.29 -7.11 5.41
C PRO A 149 -32.62 -5.91 6.30
N THR A 150 -32.25 -4.72 5.83
CA THR A 150 -32.57 -3.42 6.45
C THR A 150 -34.02 -3.04 6.21
#